data_AF-A0A4Y2PV03-F1
#
_entry.id   AF-A0A4Y2PV03-F1
#
_cell.length_a   1.000
_cell.length_b   1.000
_cell.length_c   1.000
_cell.angle_alpha   90.00
_cell.angle_beta   90.00
_cell.angle_gamma   90.00
#
_symmetry.space_group_name_H-M   'P 1'
#
loop_
_entity.id
_entity.type
_entity.pdbx_description
1 polymer ?
#
loop_
_entity_poly.entity_id
_entity_poly.type
_entity_poly.pdbx_seq_one_letter_code
_entity_poly.pdbx_strand_id
1 'polypeptide(L)'
;MTHVNAFLAVDRLLQDLTKCKKPFGGKVILLGGDFRQVLPVILRGSRTLTVASSLKKQALWLKFHKLYLTKNMCALESEKDFGAWLLDIGEKKSGSTIQLPLQC
;
A
#
# COMPACT_ATOMS: atom_id res chain seq x y z
N MET A 1 4.38 2.20 -6.67
CA MET A 1 4.84 1.69 -5.36
C MET A 1 6.27 2.08 -5.11
N THR A 2 6.60 2.44 -3.88
CA THR A 2 7.91 3.03 -3.52
C THR A 2 8.68 2.09 -2.60
N HIS A 3 9.98 1.95 -2.85
CA HIS A 3 10.90 1.20 -1.98
C HIS A 3 11.00 1.85 -0.61
N VAL A 4 11.06 1.06 0.47
CA VAL A 4 11.03 1.61 1.84
C VAL A 4 12.13 2.64 2.15
N ASN A 5 13.31 2.46 1.56
CA ASN A 5 14.43 3.42 1.67
C ASN A 5 14.06 4.87 1.34
N ALA A 6 13.12 5.11 0.42
CA ALA A 6 12.68 6.48 0.13
C ALA A 6 11.97 7.10 1.35
N PHE A 7 11.12 6.33 2.03
CA PHE A 7 10.44 6.79 3.24
C PHE A 7 11.42 7.01 4.39
N LEU A 8 12.41 6.12 4.55
CA LEU A 8 13.46 6.26 5.57
C LEU A 8 14.35 7.49 5.30
N ALA A 9 14.66 7.75 4.03
CA ALA A 9 15.41 8.94 3.64
C ALA A 9 14.64 10.22 3.95
N VAL A 10 13.34 10.26 3.63
CA VAL A 10 12.48 11.41 3.95
C VAL A 10 12.33 11.59 5.46
N ASP A 11 12.12 10.51 6.22
CA ASP A 11 12.05 10.53 7.69
C ASP A 11 13.32 11.16 8.27
N ARG A 12 14.50 10.63 7.89
CA ARG A 12 15.79 11.15 8.35
C ARG A 12 16.01 12.61 7.94
N LEU A 13 15.74 12.94 6.68
CA LEU A 13 15.91 14.30 6.16
C LEU A 13 15.07 15.30 6.97
N LEU A 14 13.80 15.00 7.23
CA LEU A 14 12.93 15.89 7.97
C LEU A 14 13.35 16.00 9.44
N GLN A 15 13.82 14.92 10.06
CA GLN A 15 14.38 14.98 11.41
C GLN A 15 15.62 15.89 11.48
N ASP A 16 16.50 15.81 10.48
CA ASP A 16 17.73 16.59 10.43
C ASP A 16 17.47 18.08 10.14
N LEU A 17 16.48 18.39 9.29
CA LEU A 17 16.06 19.77 8.97
C LEU A 17 15.34 20.44 10.15
N THR A 18 14.44 19.71 10.81
CA THR A 18 13.61 20.26 11.91
C THR A 18 14.31 20.18 13.28
N LYS A 19 15.47 19.52 13.36
CA LYS A 19 16.16 19.19 14.62
C LYS A 19 15.25 18.46 15.62
N CYS A 20 14.29 17.67 15.11
CA CYS A 20 13.31 16.93 15.90
C CYS A 20 13.43 15.44 15.59
N LYS A 21 13.66 14.59 16.61
CA LYS A 21 13.80 13.13 16.44
C LYS A 21 12.47 12.37 16.39
N LYS A 22 11.33 13.07 16.43
CA LYS A 22 10.03 12.45 16.17
C LYS A 22 9.98 11.99 14.70
N PRO A 23 9.17 10.96 14.38
CA PRO A 23 8.97 10.53 13.00
C PRO A 23 8.66 11.72 12.09
N PHE A 24 9.32 11.75 10.93
CA PHE A 24 9.25 12.78 9.90
C PHE A 24 9.47 14.20 10.45
N GLY A 25 10.36 14.36 11.42
CA GLY A 25 10.63 15.66 12.03
C GLY A 25 9.42 16.25 12.77
N GLY A 26 8.49 15.42 13.20
CA GLY A 26 7.23 15.85 13.82
C GLY A 26 6.19 16.42 12.85
N LYS A 27 6.38 16.23 11.54
CA LYS A 27 5.39 16.62 10.53
C LYS A 27 4.27 15.60 10.44
N VAL A 28 3.08 16.08 10.11
CA VAL A 28 1.93 15.23 9.79
C VAL A 28 2.14 14.65 8.40
N ILE A 29 2.16 13.32 8.30
CA ILE A 29 2.32 12.60 7.03
C ILE A 29 1.07 11.79 6.76
N LEU A 30 0.47 12.01 5.60
CA LEU A 30 -0.61 11.20 5.07
C LEU A 30 -0.07 10.38 3.89
N LEU A 31 -0.19 9.05 4.00
CA LEU A 31 0.13 8.14 2.90
C LEU A 31 -1.18 7.57 2.35
N GLY A 32 -1.32 7.57 1.03
CA GLY A 32 -2.43 6.94 0.32
C GLY A 32 -1.89 5.85 -0.60
N GLY A 33 -2.63 4.75 -0.73
CA GLY A 33 -2.31 3.65 -1.64
C GLY A 33 -2.99 2.35 -1.28
N ASP A 34 -2.80 1.35 -2.14
CA ASP A 34 -3.36 0.02 -1.96
C ASP A 34 -2.27 -1.05 -2.13
N PHE A 35 -1.98 -1.80 -1.06
CA PHE A 35 -0.99 -2.87 -1.07
C PHE A 35 -1.42 -4.11 -1.86
N ARG A 36 -2.68 -4.19 -2.30
CA ARG A 36 -3.21 -5.27 -3.14
C ARG A 36 -2.86 -5.11 -4.61
N GLN A 37 -2.51 -3.88 -5.04
CA GLN A 37 -2.23 -3.59 -6.45
C GLN A 37 -0.87 -4.15 -6.89
N VAL A 38 0.22 -3.55 -6.40
CA VAL A 38 1.58 -3.93 -6.77
C VAL A 38 2.51 -3.83 -5.57
N LEU A 39 3.66 -4.52 -5.61
CA LEU A 39 4.75 -4.39 -4.63
C LEU A 39 5.88 -3.52 -5.21
N PRO A 40 6.86 -3.06 -4.41
CA PRO A 40 8.05 -2.40 -4.94
C PRO A 40 8.80 -3.31 -5.91
N VAL A 41 9.25 -2.76 -7.05
CA VAL A 41 10.03 -3.52 -8.02
C VAL A 41 11.49 -3.56 -7.58
N ILE A 42 12.06 -4.77 -7.46
CA ILE A 42 13.48 -5.00 -7.17
C ILE A 42 14.10 -5.72 -8.35
N LEU A 43 15.02 -5.04 -9.06
CA LEU A 43 15.71 -5.64 -10.21
C LEU A 43 16.46 -6.90 -9.77
N ARG A 44 16.16 -8.03 -10.42
CA ARG A 44 16.74 -9.35 -10.09
C ARG A 44 16.55 -9.76 -8.62
N GLY A 45 15.55 -9.17 -7.95
CA GLY A 45 15.26 -9.45 -6.55
C GLY A 45 14.40 -10.69 -6.37
N SER A 46 14.61 -11.39 -5.25
CA SER A 46 13.73 -12.50 -4.84
C SER A 46 12.38 -11.98 -4.36
N ARG A 47 11.40 -12.89 -4.24
CA ARG A 47 10.09 -12.59 -3.62
C ARG A 47 10.26 -12.07 -2.20
N THR A 48 11.18 -12.65 -1.43
CA THR A 48 11.48 -12.23 -0.06
C THR A 48 12.04 -10.82 -0.02
N LEU A 49 12.97 -10.48 -0.92
CA LEU A 49 13.50 -9.12 -1.02
C LEU A 49 12.41 -8.12 -1.39
N THR A 50 11.57 -8.45 -2.37
CA THR A 50 10.43 -7.62 -2.79
C THR A 50 9.49 -7.29 -1.63
N VAL A 51 9.17 -8.30 -0.81
CA VAL A 51 8.31 -8.13 0.38
C VAL A 51 9.04 -7.33 1.47
N ALA A 52 10.31 -7.60 1.74
CA ALA A 52 11.11 -6.90 2.75
C ALA A 52 11.32 -5.41 2.41
N SER A 53 11.36 -5.07 1.13
CA SER A 53 11.44 -3.70 0.62
C SER A 53 10.14 -2.92 0.71
N SER A 54 9.02 -3.56 1.09
CA SER A 54 7.74 -2.87 1.29
C SER A 54 7.70 -2.13 2.64
N LEU A 55 7.05 -0.97 2.65
CA LEU A 55 6.86 -0.19 3.89
C LEU A 55 6.18 -1.02 4.99
N LYS A 56 5.19 -1.85 4.61
CA LYS A 56 4.40 -2.70 5.53
C LYS A 56 5.26 -3.70 6.33
N LYS A 57 6.49 -4.00 5.89
CA LYS A 57 7.43 -4.88 6.59
C LYS A 57 8.42 -4.16 7.50
N GLN A 58 8.42 -2.83 7.55
CA GLN A 58 9.36 -2.06 8.35
C GLN A 58 8.74 -1.50 9.63
N ALA A 59 9.55 -1.30 10.67
CA ALA A 59 9.10 -0.77 11.96
C ALA A 59 8.43 0.60 11.86
N LEU A 60 8.81 1.42 10.87
CA LEU A 60 8.19 2.72 10.61
C LEU A 60 6.68 2.60 10.36
N TRP A 61 6.20 1.50 9.77
CA TRP A 61 4.78 1.27 9.51
C TRP A 61 3.94 1.19 10.79
N LEU A 62 4.52 0.70 11.90
CA LEU A 62 3.84 0.59 13.19
C LEU A 62 3.51 1.96 13.80
N LYS A 63 4.14 3.04 13.31
CA LYS A 63 3.91 4.41 13.78
C LYS A 63 2.72 5.09 13.09
N PHE A 64 2.17 4.50 12.04
CA PHE A 64 1.03 5.06 11.31
C PHE A 64 -0.30 4.60 11.91
N HIS A 65 -1.24 5.53 12.02
CA HIS A 65 -2.65 5.19 12.18
C HIS A 65 -3.22 4.76 10.82
N LYS A 66 -4.01 3.69 10.79
CA LYS A 66 -4.54 3.09 9.55
C LYS A 66 -5.98 3.50 9.38
N LEU A 67 -6.27 4.15 8.26
CA LEU A 67 -7.63 4.49 7.84
C LEU A 67 -7.94 3.73 6.56
N TYR A 68 -9.20 3.32 6.41
CA TYR A 68 -9.67 2.53 5.29
C TYR A 68 -10.77 3.30 4.57
N LEU A 69 -10.61 3.49 3.26
CA LEU A 69 -11.68 3.95 2.38
C LEU A 69 -12.54 2.73 2.02
N THR A 70 -13.81 2.76 2.39
CA THR A 70 -14.74 1.61 2.22
C THR A 70 -15.72 1.80 1.07
N LYS A 71 -15.92 3.03 0.60
CA LYS A 71 -16.80 3.34 -0.53
C LYS A 71 -15.98 3.49 -1.81
N ASN A 72 -16.27 2.63 -2.79
CA ASN A 72 -15.78 2.82 -4.15
C ASN A 72 -16.55 3.99 -4.77
N MET A 73 -15.83 5.05 -5.17
CA MET A 73 -16.41 6.23 -5.83
C MET A 73 -16.14 6.25 -7.34
N CYS A 74 -15.35 5.28 -7.83
CA CYS A 74 -15.00 5.15 -9.24
C CYS A 74 -16.05 4.30 -9.98
N ALA A 75 -16.49 3.20 -9.36
CA ALA A 75 -17.50 2.31 -9.92
C ALA A 75 -18.90 2.91 -9.81
N LEU A 76 -19.71 2.70 -10.86
CA LEU A 76 -21.12 3.01 -10.86
C LEU A 76 -21.90 2.03 -9.97
N GLU A 77 -23.10 2.42 -9.58
CA GLU A 77 -24.01 1.59 -8.79
C GLU A 77 -24.33 0.26 -9.50
N SER A 78 -24.37 0.26 -10.83
CA SER A 78 -24.56 -0.92 -11.68
C SER A 78 -23.35 -1.86 -11.71
N GLU A 79 -22.16 -1.39 -11.36
CA GLU A 79 -20.88 -2.12 -11.43
C GLU A 79 -20.46 -2.66 -10.05
N LYS A 80 -21.40 -2.70 -9.09
CA LYS A 80 -21.12 -3.15 -7.72
C LYS A 80 -20.57 -4.56 -7.65
N ASP A 81 -21.13 -5.47 -8.45
CA ASP A 81 -20.72 -6.87 -8.47
C ASP A 81 -19.31 -7.01 -9.02
N PHE A 82 -18.96 -6.23 -10.06
CA PHE A 82 -17.60 -6.15 -10.59
C PHE A 82 -16.62 -5.59 -9.54
N GLY A 83 -17.02 -4.52 -8.83
CA GLY A 83 -16.24 -3.96 -7.75
C GLY A 83 -16.00 -4.95 -6.59
N ALA A 84 -17.01 -5.71 -6.20
CA ALA A 84 -16.89 -6.76 -5.18
C ALA A 84 -15.96 -7.89 -5.65
N TRP A 85 -16.09 -8.32 -6.90
CA TRP A 85 -15.23 -9.32 -7.50
C TRP A 85 -13.75 -8.88 -7.53
N LEU A 86 -13.46 -7.64 -7.91
CA LEU A 86 -12.10 -7.09 -7.89
C LEU A 86 -11.50 -7.09 -6.48
N LEU A 87 -12.31 -6.77 -5.47
CA LEU A 87 -11.87 -6.80 -4.07
C LEU A 87 -11.53 -8.23 -3.63
N ASP A 88 -12.35 -9.22 -4.00
CA ASP A 88 -12.10 -10.61 -3.64
C ASP A 88 -10.82 -11.17 -4.28
N ILE A 89 -10.49 -10.73 -5.51
CA ILE A 89 -9.18 -11.01 -6.13
C ILE A 89 -8.05 -10.40 -5.31
N GLY A 90 -8.18 -9.12 -4.94
CA GLY A 90 -7.16 -8.40 -4.17
C GLY A 90 -6.90 -9.01 -2.79
N GLU A 91 -7.95 -9.56 -2.15
CA GLU A 91 -7.86 -10.24 -0.85
C GLU A 91 -7.46 -11.72 -0.96
N LYS A 92 -7.25 -12.24 -2.17
CA LYS A 92 -6.97 -13.66 -2.45
C LYS A 92 -8.04 -14.61 -1.89
N LYS A 93 -9.30 -14.19 -1.97
CA LYS A 93 -10.45 -15.05 -1.62
C LYS A 93 -10.89 -15.91 -2.81
N SER A 94 -10.56 -15.50 -4.03
CA SER A 94 -10.71 -16.33 -5.22
C SER A 94 -9.79 -17.55 -5.14
N GLY A 95 -10.28 -18.71 -5.57
CA GLY A 95 -9.47 -19.92 -5.69
C GLY A 95 -8.35 -19.79 -6.73
N SER A 96 -7.64 -20.89 -7.01
CA SER A 96 -6.56 -20.93 -8.00
C SER A 96 -7.00 -20.55 -9.43
N THR A 97 -8.30 -20.67 -9.72
CA THR A 97 -8.92 -20.28 -10.98
C THR A 97 -9.79 -19.06 -10.76
N ILE A 98 -9.44 -17.96 -11.43
CA ILE A 98 -10.23 -16.73 -11.40
C ILE A 98 -11.30 -16.84 -12.49
N GLN A 99 -12.58 -16.85 -12.09
CA GLN A 99 -13.70 -16.74 -13.01
C GLN A 99 -13.93 -15.27 -13.30
N LEU A 100 -14.02 -14.91 -14.58
CA LEU A 100 -14.33 -13.53 -14.98
C LEU A 100 -15.82 -13.26 -14.76
N PRO A 101 -16.19 -12.06 -14.30
CA PRO A 101 -17.58 -11.67 -14.18
C PRO A 101 -18.17 -11.51 -15.58
N LEU A 102 -19.46 -11.80 -15.72
CA LEU A 102 -20.16 -11.72 -17.02
C LEU A 102 -20.30 -10.28 -17.52
N GLN A 103 -20.20 -9.29 -16.63
CA GLN A 103 -20.32 -7.87 -16.92
C GLN A 103 -19.32 -7.09 -16.06
N CYS A 104 -18.74 -6.03 -16.64
CA CYS A 104 -17.92 -5.04 -15.96
C CYS A 104 -18.80 -3.88 -15.51
#